data_AF-A0A9P5ZV67-F1
#
_entry.id   AF-A0A9P5ZV67-F1
#
_cell.length_a   1.000
_cell.length_b   1.000
_cell.length_c   1.000
_cell.angle_alpha   90.00
_cell.angle_beta   90.00
_cell.angle_gamma   90.00
#
_symmetry.space_group_name_H-M   'P 1'
#
loop_
_entity.id
_entity.type
_entity.pdbx_description
1 polymer ?
#
loop_
_entity_poly.entity_id
_entity_poly.type
_entity_poly.pdbx_seq_one_letter_code
_entity_poly.pdbx_strand_id
1 'polypeptide(L)'
;MPGRGRPKKYANTDERMEAFRLSQKRYYTVNRDAILARRRRRREGNLVTDAKVNEGNRKDINKRDQAASEHTNEKCWAEIQAFNREFQEMTRGASQDYTECLVCQAIAKDTTIAIEEALKRVSILKRRVSTLLDDILENNGCGKLWSKGHIIYLNLQVFVQRLENILGFALGGINDLQRKYRSKRLMYQN
;
A
#
# COMPACT_ATOMS: atom_id res chain seq x y z
N MET A 1 -76.67 54.45 28.92
CA MET A 1 -76.21 54.26 27.52
C MET A 1 -74.83 53.59 27.55
N PRO A 2 -74.70 52.25 27.46
CA PRO A 2 -73.40 51.63 27.31
C PRO A 2 -72.92 51.80 25.86
N GLY A 3 -71.75 52.44 25.70
CA GLY A 3 -71.11 52.70 24.42
C GLY A 3 -70.70 51.41 23.71
N ARG A 4 -71.01 51.31 22.43
CA ARG A 4 -70.58 50.20 21.56
C ARG A 4 -69.06 50.29 21.36
N GLY A 5 -68.31 49.44 22.05
CA GLY A 5 -66.87 49.28 21.82
C GLY A 5 -66.57 48.81 20.39
N ARG A 6 -65.38 49.16 19.88
CA ARG A 6 -64.94 48.81 18.53
C ARG A 6 -64.95 47.27 18.33
N PRO A 7 -65.52 46.76 17.24
CA PRO A 7 -65.53 45.32 16.96
C PRO A 7 -64.11 44.74 16.95
N LYS A 8 -63.93 43.59 17.60
CA LYS A 8 -62.66 42.84 17.54
C LYS A 8 -62.47 42.31 16.12
N LYS A 9 -61.22 42.38 15.62
CA LYS A 9 -60.85 41.95 14.27
C LYS A 9 -60.99 40.43 14.05
N TYR A 10 -60.90 39.63 15.11
CA TYR A 10 -61.09 38.19 15.09
C TYR A 10 -61.97 37.80 16.29
N ALA A 11 -62.89 36.87 16.08
CA ALA A 11 -63.84 36.39 17.07
C ALA A 11 -63.21 35.36 18.00
N ASN A 12 -62.30 34.52 17.51
CA ASN A 12 -61.62 33.48 18.28
C ASN A 12 -60.12 33.35 17.91
N THR A 13 -59.40 32.51 18.66
CA THR A 13 -57.96 32.26 18.46
C THR A 13 -57.67 31.51 17.17
N ASP A 14 -58.57 30.63 16.74
CA ASP A 14 -58.40 29.80 15.55
C ASP A 14 -58.46 30.66 14.28
N GLU A 15 -59.40 31.58 14.21
CA GLU A 15 -59.53 32.58 13.13
C GLU A 15 -58.27 33.46 13.04
N ARG A 16 -57.68 33.82 14.19
CA ARG A 16 -56.42 34.58 14.22
C ARG A 16 -55.26 33.75 13.66
N MET A 17 -55.17 32.46 13.99
CA MET A 17 -54.13 31.57 13.47
C MET A 17 -54.28 31.33 11.97
N GLU A 18 -55.51 31.16 11.49
CA GLU A 18 -55.79 30.94 10.08
C GLU A 18 -55.50 32.20 9.26
N ALA A 19 -55.89 33.38 9.74
CA ALA A 19 -55.55 34.66 9.13
C ALA A 19 -54.02 34.88 9.07
N PHE A 20 -53.29 34.47 10.11
CA PHE A 20 -51.83 34.54 10.14
C PHE A 20 -51.19 33.55 9.15
N ARG A 21 -51.71 32.32 9.05
CA ARG A 21 -51.23 31.34 8.07
C ARG A 21 -51.46 31.81 6.64
N LEU A 22 -52.62 32.40 6.36
CA LEU A 22 -52.96 32.99 5.05
C LEU A 22 -52.04 34.18 4.72
N SER A 23 -51.74 35.05 5.69
CA SER A 23 -50.85 36.18 5.47
C SER A 23 -49.40 35.74 5.22
N GLN A 24 -48.90 34.75 5.97
CA GLN A 24 -47.60 34.15 5.71
C GLN A 24 -47.54 33.48 4.34
N LYS A 25 -48.57 32.71 3.96
CA LYS A 25 -48.64 32.07 2.64
C LYS A 25 -48.55 33.12 1.53
N ARG A 26 -49.32 34.22 1.62
CA ARG A 26 -49.27 35.33 0.66
C ARG A 26 -47.91 36.00 0.62
N TYR A 27 -47.31 36.26 1.79
CA TYR A 27 -45.97 36.84 1.89
C TYR A 27 -44.93 35.96 1.20
N TYR A 28 -44.94 34.65 1.46
CA TYR A 28 -44.02 33.70 0.86
C TYR A 28 -44.21 33.57 -0.64
N THR A 29 -45.45 33.59 -1.15
CA THR A 29 -45.70 33.53 -2.59
C THR A 29 -45.18 34.77 -3.31
N VAL A 30 -45.36 35.96 -2.74
CA VAL A 30 -44.90 37.21 -3.35
C VAL A 30 -43.37 37.34 -3.28
N ASN A 31 -42.75 36.92 -2.17
CA ASN A 31 -41.31 37.09 -1.93
C ASN A 31 -40.48 35.84 -2.25
N ARG A 32 -41.09 34.82 -2.87
CA ARG A 32 -40.45 33.51 -3.11
C ARG A 32 -39.12 33.68 -3.82
N ASP A 33 -39.10 34.45 -4.90
CA ASP A 33 -37.93 34.60 -5.75
C ASP A 33 -36.82 35.40 -5.07
N ALA A 34 -37.18 36.44 -4.31
CA ALA A 34 -36.22 37.20 -3.51
C ALA A 34 -35.57 36.34 -2.42
N ILE A 35 -36.35 35.48 -1.75
CA ILE A 35 -35.85 34.53 -0.74
C ILE A 35 -34.90 33.52 -1.38
N LEU A 36 -35.29 32.95 -2.53
CA LEU A 36 -34.47 31.98 -3.26
C LEU A 36 -33.19 32.62 -3.80
N ALA A 37 -33.25 33.84 -4.35
CA ALA A 37 -32.09 34.58 -4.82
C ALA A 37 -31.11 34.89 -3.68
N ARG A 38 -31.62 35.32 -2.51
CA ARG A 38 -30.78 35.54 -1.32
C ARG A 38 -30.11 34.25 -0.85
N ARG A 39 -30.81 33.11 -0.91
CA ARG A 39 -30.24 31.79 -0.58
C ARG A 39 -29.16 31.35 -1.57
N ARG A 40 -29.35 31.58 -2.88
CA ARG A 40 -28.32 31.29 -3.90
C ARG A 40 -27.05 32.11 -3.68
N ARG A 41 -27.19 33.44 -3.52
CA ARG A 41 -26.04 34.33 -3.25
C ARG A 41 -25.25 33.92 -2.00
N ARG A 42 -25.91 33.45 -0.94
CA ARG A 42 -25.23 32.91 0.25
C ARG A 42 -24.45 31.62 -0.03
N ARG A 43 -25.00 30.71 -0.84
CA ARG A 43 -24.30 29.49 -1.23
C ARG A 43 -23.09 29.81 -2.12
N GLU A 44 -23.26 30.70 -3.09
CA GLU A 44 -22.19 31.13 -3.99
C GLU A 44 -21.08 31.87 -3.23
N GLY A 45 -21.43 32.76 -2.30
CA GLY A 45 -20.45 33.45 -1.44
C GLY A 45 -19.65 32.50 -0.56
N ASN A 46 -20.30 31.49 0.04
CA ASN A 46 -19.62 30.49 0.87
C ASN A 46 -18.74 29.53 0.05
N LEU A 47 -19.17 29.15 -1.17
CA LEU A 47 -18.39 28.31 -2.08
C LEU A 47 -17.07 28.98 -2.52
N VAL A 48 -17.06 30.30 -2.70
CA VAL A 48 -15.85 31.04 -3.12
C VAL A 48 -14.82 31.16 -1.98
N THR A 49 -15.26 31.29 -0.73
CA THR A 49 -14.37 31.30 0.44
C THR A 49 -13.83 29.91 0.76
N ASP A 50 -14.64 28.86 0.65
CA ASP A 50 -14.20 27.47 0.93
C ASP A 50 -13.25 26.93 -0.15
N ALA A 51 -13.41 27.36 -1.40
CA ALA A 51 -12.51 26.97 -2.50
C ALA A 51 -11.08 27.51 -2.31
N LYS A 52 -10.91 28.77 -1.91
CA LYS A 52 -9.58 29.40 -1.74
C LYS A 52 -8.82 28.90 -0.51
N VAL A 53 -9.51 28.60 0.59
CA VAL A 53 -8.89 28.06 1.81
C VAL A 53 -8.46 26.59 1.62
N ASN A 54 -9.24 25.80 0.87
CA ASN A 54 -8.87 24.43 0.54
C ASN A 54 -7.71 24.32 -0.44
N GLU A 55 -7.53 25.25 -1.37
CA GLU A 55 -6.49 25.15 -2.40
C GLU A 55 -5.07 25.42 -1.88
N GLY A 56 -4.93 26.27 -0.86
CA GLY A 56 -3.67 26.48 -0.13
C GLY A 56 -3.27 25.28 0.72
N ASN A 57 -4.19 24.81 1.57
CA ASN A 57 -3.94 23.65 2.45
C ASN A 57 -3.65 22.36 1.66
N ARG A 58 -4.30 22.15 0.51
CA ARG A 58 -4.11 20.93 -0.30
C ARG A 58 -2.75 20.87 -0.99
N LYS A 59 -2.13 22.02 -1.30
CA LYS A 59 -0.77 22.07 -1.88
C LYS A 59 0.31 21.79 -0.83
N ASP A 60 0.12 22.24 0.40
CA ASP A 60 1.07 22.04 1.49
C ASP A 60 1.00 20.62 2.08
N ILE A 61 -0.20 20.04 2.16
CA ILE A 61 -0.39 18.63 2.54
C ILE A 61 0.26 17.70 1.49
N ASN A 62 -0.01 17.92 0.19
CA ASN A 62 0.61 17.10 -0.86
C ASN A 62 2.15 17.18 -0.86
N LYS A 63 2.76 18.32 -0.52
CA LYS A 63 4.23 18.43 -0.43
C LYS A 63 4.81 17.68 0.76
N ARG A 64 4.15 17.72 1.93
CA ARG A 64 4.59 16.96 3.12
C ARG A 64 4.39 15.46 2.92
N ASP A 65 3.29 15.06 2.33
CA ASP A 65 3.00 13.65 2.03
C ASP A 65 3.93 13.10 0.94
N GLN A 66 4.31 13.92 -0.06
CA GLN A 66 5.34 13.56 -1.03
C GLN A 66 6.71 13.40 -0.37
N ALA A 67 7.15 14.35 0.46
CA ALA A 67 8.45 14.26 1.15
C ALA A 67 8.50 13.05 2.11
N ALA A 68 7.41 12.74 2.81
CA ALA A 68 7.30 11.55 3.64
C ALA A 68 7.31 10.25 2.82
N SER A 69 6.66 10.22 1.66
CA SER A 69 6.70 9.10 0.72
C SER A 69 8.07 8.90 0.07
N GLU A 70 8.79 9.98 -0.26
CA GLU A 70 10.16 9.90 -0.78
C GLU A 70 11.12 9.35 0.28
N HIS A 71 11.04 9.81 1.53
CA HIS A 71 11.88 9.30 2.61
C HIS A 71 11.62 7.82 2.94
N THR A 72 10.35 7.39 2.92
CA THR A 72 10.00 5.97 3.10
C THR A 72 10.48 5.13 1.92
N ASN A 73 10.36 5.63 0.68
CA ASN A 73 10.90 4.97 -0.51
C ASN A 73 12.42 4.79 -0.45
N GLU A 74 13.17 5.81 -0.02
CA GLU A 74 14.62 5.73 0.15
C GLU A 74 15.02 4.70 1.19
N LYS A 75 14.31 4.66 2.33
CA LYS A 75 14.56 3.68 3.39
C LYS A 75 14.28 2.25 2.90
N CYS A 76 13.13 2.00 2.29
CA CYS A 76 12.80 0.71 1.71
C CYS A 76 13.81 0.28 0.64
N TRP A 77 14.29 1.22 -0.18
CA TRP A 77 15.33 0.92 -1.17
C TRP A 77 16.66 0.55 -0.53
N ALA A 78 17.07 1.25 0.53
CA ALA A 78 18.29 0.93 1.27
C ALA A 78 18.22 -0.47 1.90
N GLU A 79 17.06 -0.87 2.41
CA GLU A 79 16.82 -2.22 2.93
C GLU A 79 16.89 -3.29 1.83
N ILE A 80 16.26 -3.04 0.67
CA ILE A 80 16.37 -3.93 -0.50
C ILE A 80 17.84 -4.10 -0.92
N GLN A 81 18.61 -3.02 -0.95
CA GLN A 81 20.04 -3.07 -1.26
C GLN A 81 20.85 -3.82 -0.19
N ALA A 82 20.48 -3.69 1.09
CA ALA A 82 21.11 -4.45 2.16
C ALA A 82 20.87 -5.96 1.98
N PHE A 83 19.66 -6.39 1.62
CA PHE A 83 19.38 -7.79 1.33
C PHE A 83 20.18 -8.32 0.14
N ASN A 84 20.29 -7.52 -0.93
CA ASN A 84 21.12 -7.92 -2.06
C ASN A 84 22.60 -8.04 -1.65
N ARG A 85 23.13 -7.11 -0.86
CA ARG A 85 24.50 -7.22 -0.33
C ARG A 85 24.69 -8.46 0.54
N GLU A 86 23.78 -8.74 1.46
CA GLU A 86 23.83 -9.94 2.31
C GLU A 86 23.86 -11.23 1.46
N PHE A 87 23.06 -11.27 0.39
CA PHE A 87 23.09 -12.39 -0.56
C PHE A 87 24.44 -12.49 -1.30
N GLN A 88 24.93 -11.36 -1.83
CA GLN A 88 26.19 -11.31 -2.57
C GLN A 88 27.40 -11.67 -1.69
N GLU A 89 27.40 -11.27 -0.42
CA GLU A 89 28.42 -11.64 0.56
C GLU A 89 28.41 -13.14 0.85
N MET A 90 27.22 -13.73 1.01
CA MET A 90 27.06 -15.17 1.19
C MET A 90 27.61 -15.96 -0.01
N THR A 91 27.31 -15.51 -1.23
CA THR A 91 27.72 -16.18 -2.46
C THR A 91 29.06 -15.68 -3.02
N ARG A 92 29.72 -14.74 -2.34
CA ARG A 92 30.93 -14.04 -2.84
C ARG A 92 30.79 -13.48 -4.26
N GLY A 93 29.60 -12.99 -4.63
CA GLY A 93 29.34 -12.45 -5.97
C GLY A 93 28.90 -13.49 -7.01
N ALA A 94 29.21 -14.78 -6.81
CA ALA A 94 29.02 -15.83 -7.79
C ALA A 94 28.17 -16.98 -7.22
N SER A 95 26.84 -16.83 -7.32
CA SER A 95 25.89 -17.84 -6.79
C SER A 95 26.13 -19.24 -7.35
N GLN A 96 26.52 -19.36 -8.62
CA GLN A 96 26.81 -20.64 -9.26
C GLN A 96 28.06 -21.32 -8.68
N ASP A 97 29.16 -20.59 -8.53
CA ASP A 97 30.41 -21.10 -7.95
C ASP A 97 30.22 -21.49 -6.48
N TYR A 98 29.41 -20.71 -5.76
CA TYR A 98 29.04 -21.04 -4.39
C TYR A 98 28.23 -22.34 -4.31
N THR A 99 27.24 -22.53 -5.21
CA THR A 99 26.49 -23.80 -5.33
C THR A 99 27.40 -24.97 -5.68
N GLU A 100 28.30 -24.80 -6.64
CA GLU A 100 29.30 -25.81 -7.04
C GLU A 100 30.15 -26.23 -5.84
N CYS A 101 30.63 -25.26 -5.07
CA CYS A 101 31.40 -25.51 -3.86
C CYS A 101 30.63 -26.33 -2.82
N LEU A 102 29.34 -26.00 -2.60
CA LEU A 102 28.47 -26.75 -1.69
C LEU A 102 28.29 -28.22 -2.14
N VAL A 103 28.09 -28.46 -3.44
CA VAL A 103 27.96 -29.82 -3.99
C VAL A 103 29.27 -30.60 -3.82
N CYS A 104 30.41 -30.00 -4.17
CA CYS A 104 31.72 -30.61 -3.99
C CYS A 104 32.00 -30.94 -2.52
N GLN A 105 31.66 -30.03 -1.60
CA GLN A 105 31.79 -30.26 -0.16
C GLN A 105 30.89 -31.41 0.32
N ALA A 106 29.65 -31.46 -0.16
CA ALA A 106 28.72 -32.51 0.22
C ALA A 106 29.18 -33.90 -0.24
N ILE A 107 29.70 -34.00 -1.48
CA ILE A 107 30.27 -35.23 -2.03
C ILE A 107 31.54 -35.64 -1.27
N ALA A 108 32.45 -34.69 -1.00
CA ALA A 108 33.74 -34.99 -0.37
C ALA A 108 33.61 -35.41 1.10
N LYS A 109 32.64 -34.85 1.83
CA LYS A 109 32.44 -35.09 3.27
C LYS A 109 31.27 -36.03 3.57
N ASP A 110 30.61 -36.54 2.53
CA ASP A 110 29.43 -37.40 2.63
C ASP A 110 28.35 -36.82 3.57
N THR A 111 28.02 -35.53 3.40
CA THR A 111 27.14 -34.78 4.31
C THR A 111 26.33 -33.70 3.61
N THR A 112 25.10 -33.44 4.07
CA THR A 112 24.19 -32.40 3.55
C THR A 112 24.18 -31.11 4.38
N ILE A 113 24.87 -31.09 5.52
CA ILE A 113 24.77 -30.01 6.52
C ILE A 113 25.02 -28.63 5.90
N ALA A 114 26.06 -28.50 5.06
CA ALA A 114 26.39 -27.22 4.43
C ALA A 114 25.29 -26.72 3.47
N ILE A 115 24.62 -27.62 2.76
CA ILE A 115 23.51 -27.30 1.85
C ILE A 115 22.28 -26.88 2.66
N GLU A 116 21.97 -27.61 3.74
CA GLU A 116 20.84 -27.31 4.63
C GLU A 116 21.02 -25.95 5.32
N GLU A 117 22.22 -25.66 5.82
CA GLU A 117 22.54 -24.36 6.42
C GLU A 117 22.41 -23.22 5.41
N ALA A 118 22.92 -23.39 4.19
CA ALA A 118 22.78 -22.41 3.12
C ALA A 118 21.29 -22.18 2.77
N LEU A 119 20.53 -23.26 2.60
CA LEU A 119 19.10 -23.21 2.30
C LEU A 119 18.33 -22.47 3.40
N LYS A 120 18.63 -22.76 4.68
CA LYS A 120 18.01 -22.09 5.82
C LYS A 120 18.30 -20.58 5.80
N ARG A 121 19.56 -20.17 5.60
CA ARG A 121 19.96 -18.76 5.56
C ARG A 121 19.27 -18.00 4.42
N VAL A 122 19.30 -18.55 3.20
CA VAL A 122 18.65 -17.89 2.06
C VAL A 122 17.13 -17.86 2.21
N SER A 123 16.52 -18.90 2.77
CA SER A 123 15.08 -18.93 3.01
C SER A 123 14.63 -17.88 4.04
N ILE A 124 15.47 -17.53 5.01
CA ILE A 124 15.23 -16.41 5.94
C ILE A 124 15.30 -15.09 5.18
N LEU A 125 16.34 -14.91 4.36
CA LEU A 125 16.52 -13.70 3.57
C LEU A 125 15.35 -13.48 2.58
N LYS A 126 14.95 -14.53 1.86
CA LYS A 126 13.80 -14.53 0.96
C LYS A 126 12.51 -14.11 1.68
N ARG A 127 12.26 -14.62 2.89
CA ARG A 127 11.10 -14.24 3.70
C ARG A 127 11.12 -12.76 4.08
N ARG A 128 12.27 -12.25 4.54
CA ARG A 128 12.44 -10.83 4.88
C ARG A 128 12.18 -9.92 3.67
N VAL A 129 12.70 -10.28 2.50
CA VAL A 129 12.43 -9.55 1.24
C VAL A 129 10.95 -9.60 0.88
N SER A 130 10.29 -10.75 1.04
CA SER A 130 8.85 -10.89 0.77
C SER A 130 8.03 -9.95 1.64
N THR A 131 8.27 -9.93 2.95
CA THR A 131 7.56 -9.05 3.89
C THR A 131 7.76 -7.58 3.52
N LEU A 132 8.99 -7.18 3.18
CA LEU A 132 9.24 -5.80 2.75
C LEU A 132 8.52 -5.47 1.43
N LEU A 133 8.42 -6.42 0.50
CA LEU A 133 7.66 -6.23 -0.74
C LEU A 133 6.16 -6.11 -0.50
N ASP A 134 5.62 -6.86 0.45
CA ASP A 134 4.22 -6.75 0.86
C ASP A 134 3.97 -5.36 1.50
N ASP A 135 4.86 -4.91 2.38
CA ASP A 135 4.79 -3.56 2.97
C ASP A 135 4.86 -2.45 1.91
N ILE A 136 5.76 -2.59 0.93
CA ILE A 136 5.88 -1.62 -0.19
C ILE A 136 4.60 -1.65 -1.03
N LEU A 137 4.03 -2.83 -1.27
CA LEU A 137 2.83 -2.98 -2.08
C LEU A 137 1.62 -2.32 -1.40
N GLU A 138 1.48 -2.49 -0.08
CA GLU A 138 0.40 -1.89 0.71
C GLU A 138 0.51 -0.36 0.78
N ASN A 139 1.72 0.17 0.97
CA ASN A 139 1.93 1.61 1.14
C ASN A 139 2.03 2.38 -0.18
N ASN A 140 2.70 1.80 -1.18
CA ASN A 140 3.15 2.51 -2.39
C ASN A 140 2.65 1.86 -3.70
N GLY A 141 2.06 0.67 -3.63
CA GLY A 141 1.58 -0.08 -4.80
C GLY A 141 2.70 -0.71 -5.65
N CYS A 142 2.32 -1.21 -6.83
CA CYS A 142 3.22 -1.86 -7.81
C CYS A 142 4.09 -0.85 -8.58
N GLY A 143 4.87 -0.03 -7.86
CA GLY A 143 5.77 0.96 -8.44
C GLY A 143 7.16 0.41 -8.81
N LYS A 144 8.04 1.30 -9.31
CA LYS A 144 9.44 0.97 -9.65
C LYS A 144 10.21 0.35 -8.48
N LEU A 145 9.94 0.80 -7.26
CA LEU A 145 10.60 0.29 -6.05
C LEU A 145 10.24 -1.18 -5.81
N TRP A 146 8.95 -1.50 -5.87
CA TRP A 146 8.45 -2.86 -5.77
C TRP A 146 9.06 -3.76 -6.84
N SER A 147 9.05 -3.33 -8.12
CA SER A 147 9.65 -4.11 -9.22
C SER A 147 11.12 -4.44 -8.98
N LYS A 148 11.91 -3.49 -8.47
CA LYS A 148 13.33 -3.72 -8.18
C LYS A 148 13.53 -4.72 -7.05
N GLY A 149 12.76 -4.61 -5.96
CA GLY A 149 12.81 -5.61 -4.89
C GLY A 149 12.33 -6.98 -5.34
N HIS A 150 11.33 -7.03 -6.23
CA HIS A 150 10.79 -8.26 -6.80
C HIS A 150 11.85 -9.02 -7.62
N ILE A 151 12.70 -8.32 -8.38
CA ILE A 151 13.83 -8.95 -9.08
C ILE A 151 14.76 -9.67 -8.09
N ILE A 152 15.08 -9.04 -6.97
CA ILE A 152 15.93 -9.65 -5.93
C ILE A 152 15.22 -10.86 -5.31
N TYR A 153 13.93 -10.74 -5.02
CA TYR A 153 13.12 -11.86 -4.55
C TYR A 153 13.16 -13.06 -5.52
N LEU A 154 12.99 -12.81 -6.83
CA LEU A 154 13.04 -13.85 -7.85
C LEU A 154 14.42 -14.52 -7.90
N ASN A 155 15.50 -13.74 -7.81
CA ASN A 155 16.87 -14.29 -7.76
C ASN A 155 17.06 -15.21 -6.55
N LEU A 156 16.58 -14.79 -5.37
CA LEU A 156 16.62 -15.62 -4.15
C LEU A 156 15.76 -16.88 -4.31
N GLN A 157 14.59 -16.78 -4.92
CA GLN A 157 13.73 -17.93 -5.18
C GLN A 157 14.38 -18.96 -6.10
N VAL A 158 14.99 -18.52 -7.21
CA VAL A 158 15.73 -19.40 -8.12
C VAL A 158 16.88 -20.07 -7.38
N PHE A 159 17.59 -19.33 -6.53
CA PHE A 159 18.68 -19.88 -5.74
C PHE A 159 18.21 -20.93 -4.73
N VAL A 160 17.11 -20.67 -4.02
CA VAL A 160 16.46 -21.64 -3.13
C VAL A 160 16.09 -22.92 -3.89
N GLN A 161 15.46 -22.81 -5.05
CA GLN A 161 15.09 -23.96 -5.87
C GLN A 161 16.30 -24.80 -6.29
N ARG A 162 17.43 -24.17 -6.61
CA ARG A 162 18.69 -24.88 -6.90
C ARG A 162 19.18 -25.68 -5.70
N LEU A 163 19.18 -25.07 -4.51
CA LEU A 163 19.59 -25.76 -3.28
C LEU A 163 18.64 -26.90 -2.90
N GLU A 164 17.33 -26.70 -3.03
CA GLU A 164 16.31 -27.74 -2.81
C GLU A 164 16.48 -28.90 -3.78
N ASN A 165 16.79 -28.62 -5.06
CA ASN A 165 17.06 -29.65 -6.05
C ASN A 165 18.29 -30.52 -5.67
N ILE A 166 19.37 -29.87 -5.24
CA ILE A 166 20.59 -30.55 -4.79
C ILE A 166 20.32 -31.39 -3.55
N LEU A 167 19.66 -30.80 -2.55
CA LEU A 167 19.31 -31.49 -1.30
C LEU A 167 18.38 -32.68 -1.58
N GLY A 168 17.42 -32.54 -2.50
CA GLY A 168 16.53 -33.62 -2.92
C GLY A 168 17.30 -34.83 -3.46
N PHE A 169 18.35 -34.61 -4.26
CA PHE A 169 19.21 -35.71 -4.71
C PHE A 169 20.08 -36.27 -3.57
N ALA A 170 20.60 -35.40 -2.71
CA ALA A 170 21.44 -35.81 -1.59
C ALA A 170 20.69 -36.68 -0.56
N LEU A 171 19.40 -36.41 -0.33
CA LEU A 171 18.53 -37.21 0.53
C LEU A 171 18.23 -38.60 -0.05
N GLY A 172 18.29 -38.76 -1.38
CA GLY A 172 18.29 -40.08 -2.03
C GLY A 172 19.62 -40.84 -1.86
N GLY A 173 20.66 -40.15 -1.39
CA GLY A 173 22.01 -40.66 -1.16
C GLY A 173 23.05 -39.78 -1.88
N ILE A 174 24.20 -39.55 -1.23
CA ILE A 174 25.29 -38.75 -1.81
C ILE A 174 25.82 -39.36 -3.13
N ASN A 175 25.74 -40.68 -3.29
CA ASN A 175 26.07 -41.37 -4.54
C ASN A 175 25.17 -40.93 -5.71
N ASP A 176 23.88 -40.66 -5.44
CA ASP A 176 22.95 -40.18 -6.45
C ASP A 176 23.21 -38.72 -6.80
N LEU A 177 23.50 -37.89 -5.80
CA LEU A 177 23.99 -36.53 -6.02
C LEU A 177 25.25 -36.52 -6.90
N GLN A 178 26.25 -37.36 -6.56
CA GLN A 178 27.49 -37.46 -7.33
C GLN A 178 27.25 -37.91 -8.77
N ARG A 179 26.37 -38.90 -8.98
CA ARG A 179 25.97 -39.37 -10.31
C ARG A 179 25.34 -38.24 -11.13
N LYS A 180 24.41 -37.49 -10.53
CA LYS A 180 23.73 -36.36 -11.19
C LYS A 180 24.70 -35.22 -11.51
N TYR A 181 25.57 -34.89 -10.57
CA TYR A 181 26.63 -33.90 -10.72
C TYR A 181 27.56 -34.23 -11.90
N ARG A 182 28.06 -35.47 -11.98
CA ARG A 182 28.91 -35.93 -13.11
C ARG A 182 28.17 -35.91 -14.44
N SER A 183 26.88 -36.22 -14.43
CA SER A 183 26.04 -36.20 -15.64
C SER A 183 25.58 -34.80 -16.08
N LYS A 184 25.97 -33.74 -15.37
CA LYS A 184 25.51 -32.36 -15.59
C LYS A 184 23.99 -32.21 -15.59
N ARG A 185 23.31 -32.89 -14.66
CA ARG A 185 21.84 -32.90 -14.55
C ARG A 185 21.31 -32.11 -13.36
N LEU A 186 22.16 -31.37 -12.65
CA LEU A 186 21.72 -30.48 -11.58
C LEU A 186 21.22 -29.16 -12.18
N MET A 187 20.19 -28.58 -11.57
CA MET A 187 19.50 -27.39 -12.09
C MET A 187 20.44 -26.20 -12.36
N TYR A 188 21.53 -26.06 -11.61
CA TYR A 188 22.47 -24.94 -11.76
C TYR A 188 23.55 -25.17 -12.83
N GLN A 189 23.65 -26.37 -13.40
CA GLN A 189 24.65 -26.75 -14.41
C GLN A 189 24.16 -26.59 -15.85
N ASN A 190 22.87 -26.29 -16.02
CA ASN A 190 22.21 -25.99 -17.30
C ASN A 190 21.97 -24.48 -17.40
#